data_AF-A0AAV5MYX4-F1
#
_entry.id   AF-A0AAV5MYX4-F1
#
_cell.length_a   1.000
_cell.length_b   1.000
_cell.length_c   1.000
_cell.angle_alpha   90.00
_cell.angle_beta   90.00
_cell.angle_gamma   90.00
#
_symmetry.space_group_name_H-M   'P 1'
#
loop_
_entity.id
_entity.type
_entity.pdbx_description
1 polymer ?
#
loop_
_entity_poly.entity_id
_entity_poly.type
_entity_poly.pdbx_seq_one_letter_code
_entity_poly.pdbx_strand_id
1 'polypeptide(L)'
;MFSKYTCKQPDTGNVNQCGGYALAALIHASRTPPCDNQPNGSDIYNQVIAFQNDCDIPLFSPKNQKGARSLPSSLIKTAKENGFTRYKLTVTKAYGQKHPELITSEKGRLNKEVEITKEVEITEDSEKTLDQLLKKDGYYLVLVNDGNHWIAMGKRGESVYLYDPGGAGDVDEAGKPTINFSGVIIRLN
;
A
#
# COMPACT_ATOMS: atom_id res chain seq x y z
N MET A 1 10.14 12.90 6.73
CA MET A 1 8.77 12.38 6.96
C MET A 1 8.79 11.10 7.79
N PHE A 2 9.42 10.01 7.33
CA PHE A 2 9.44 8.72 8.04
C PHE A 2 10.57 8.55 9.07
N SER A 3 11.36 9.58 9.37
CA SER A 3 12.57 9.46 10.20
C SER A 3 12.33 9.02 11.64
N LYS A 4 11.07 9.08 12.12
CA LYS A 4 10.67 8.57 13.44
C LYS A 4 10.16 7.12 13.40
N TYR A 5 9.88 6.58 12.22
CA TYR A 5 9.41 5.21 12.04
C TYR A 5 10.55 4.31 11.61
N THR A 6 11.01 3.46 12.52
CA THR A 6 12.17 2.57 12.31
C THR A 6 11.80 1.09 12.30
N CYS A 7 10.52 0.76 12.49
CA CYS A 7 10.05 -0.61 12.68
C CYS A 7 10.01 -1.38 11.37
N LYS A 8 11.05 -2.16 11.06
CA LYS A 8 11.05 -3.14 9.96
C LYS A 8 10.02 -4.24 10.20
N GLN A 9 9.50 -4.83 9.12
CA GLN A 9 8.76 -6.08 9.24
C GLN A 9 9.71 -7.19 9.74
N PRO A 10 9.19 -8.26 10.37
CA PRO A 10 10.01 -9.40 10.76
C PRO A 10 10.74 -10.00 9.56
N ASP A 11 12.02 -10.29 9.76
CA ASP A 11 12.91 -10.99 8.81
C ASP A 11 12.73 -12.52 8.85
N THR A 12 12.05 -13.02 9.88
CA THR A 12 11.71 -14.43 10.08
C THR A 12 10.23 -14.61 10.46
N GLY A 13 9.69 -15.81 10.23
CA GLY A 13 8.26 -16.10 10.49
C GLY A 13 7.35 -15.59 9.37
N ASN A 14 6.40 -14.71 9.70
CA ASN A 14 5.52 -14.08 8.71
C ASN A 14 6.21 -12.86 8.08
N VAL A 15 6.78 -13.06 6.89
CA VAL A 15 7.53 -12.05 6.13
C VAL A 15 6.69 -11.28 5.12
N ASN A 16 5.38 -11.53 5.06
CA ASN A 16 4.45 -10.92 4.09
C ASN A 16 3.68 -9.73 4.71
N GLN A 17 4.23 -9.09 5.75
CA GLN A 17 3.55 -8.06 6.53
C GLN A 17 3.75 -6.63 5.99
N CYS A 18 4.47 -6.47 4.89
CA CYS A 18 4.93 -5.19 4.37
C CYS A 18 3.80 -4.19 4.11
N GLY A 19 2.61 -4.64 3.68
CA GLY A 19 1.47 -3.75 3.52
C GLY A 19 1.00 -3.11 4.84
N GLY A 20 0.97 -3.90 5.93
CA GLY A 20 0.61 -3.39 7.25
C GLY A 20 1.64 -2.41 7.81
N TYR A 21 2.92 -2.75 7.68
CA TYR A 21 4.01 -1.89 8.14
C TYR A 21 4.16 -0.61 7.31
N ALA A 22 3.95 -0.68 6.00
CA ALA A 22 3.94 0.49 5.13
C ALA A 22 2.76 1.42 5.49
N LEU A 23 1.56 0.87 5.67
CA LEU A 23 0.40 1.66 6.07
C LEU A 23 0.56 2.28 7.46
N ALA A 24 1.11 1.54 8.43
CA ALA A 24 1.45 2.07 9.75
C ALA A 24 2.37 3.29 9.62
N ALA A 25 3.44 3.21 8.82
CA ALA A 25 4.33 4.35 8.58
C ALA A 25 3.60 5.59 8.02
N LEU A 26 2.61 5.40 7.12
CA LEU A 26 1.79 6.50 6.59
C LEU A 26 0.82 7.07 7.65
N ILE A 27 0.17 6.22 8.46
CA ILE A 27 -0.68 6.65 9.58
C ILE A 27 0.14 7.48 10.58
N HIS A 28 1.37 7.06 10.84
CA HIS A 28 2.29 7.76 11.72
C HIS A 28 2.65 9.14 11.15
N ALA A 29 2.98 9.19 9.86
CA ALA A 29 3.34 10.41 9.17
C ALA A 29 2.18 11.41 9.01
N SER A 30 0.93 10.93 8.90
CA SER A 30 -0.24 11.79 8.70
C SER A 30 -0.70 12.51 9.96
N ARG A 31 -0.35 12.02 11.16
CA ARG A 31 -0.73 12.62 12.44
C ARG A 31 0.32 13.65 12.87
N THR A 32 -0.09 14.93 12.89
CA THR A 32 0.72 16.03 13.44
C THR A 32 -0.05 16.72 14.57
N PRO A 33 0.51 16.85 15.80
CA PRO A 33 1.80 16.30 16.23
C PRO A 33 1.82 14.75 16.27
N PRO A 34 3.00 14.11 16.19
CA PRO A 34 3.12 12.67 16.40
C PRO A 34 2.55 12.31 17.78
N CYS A 35 1.75 11.25 17.83
CA CYS A 35 1.11 10.77 19.07
C CYS A 35 1.83 9.51 19.54
N ASP A 36 1.99 9.32 20.85
CA ASP A 36 2.71 8.18 21.42
C ASP A 36 1.95 6.85 21.22
N ASN A 37 0.63 6.91 20.99
CA ASN A 37 -0.25 5.75 20.78
C ASN A 37 -0.48 5.43 19.29
N GLN A 38 0.57 5.48 18.47
CA GLN A 38 0.44 5.11 17.07
C GLN A 38 0.54 3.59 16.87
N PRO A 39 -0.29 3.00 15.98
CA PRO A 39 -0.42 1.55 15.87
C PRO A 39 0.87 0.95 15.33
N ASN A 40 1.30 -0.20 15.87
CA ASN A 40 2.47 -0.88 15.35
C ASN A 40 2.15 -1.54 13.99
N GLY A 41 3.18 -1.87 13.21
CA GLY A 41 3.01 -2.47 11.87
C GLY A 41 2.29 -3.82 11.88
N SER A 42 2.47 -4.64 12.93
CA SER A 42 1.78 -5.93 13.07
C SER A 42 0.29 -5.79 13.37
N ASP A 43 -0.13 -4.78 14.14
CA ASP A 43 -1.52 -4.53 14.47
C ASP A 43 -2.28 -4.08 13.22
N ILE A 44 -1.67 -3.17 12.44
CA ILE A 44 -2.21 -2.77 11.14
C ILE A 44 -2.24 -3.97 10.19
N TYR A 45 -1.21 -4.81 10.16
CA TYR A 45 -1.24 -6.04 9.36
C TYR A 45 -2.41 -6.95 9.75
N ASN A 46 -2.63 -7.17 11.04
CA ASN A 46 -3.73 -8.01 11.54
C ASN A 46 -5.10 -7.45 11.12
N GLN A 47 -5.29 -6.13 11.18
CA GLN A 47 -6.51 -5.47 10.67
C GLN A 47 -6.69 -5.69 9.16
N VAL A 48 -5.62 -5.50 8.36
CA VAL A 48 -5.64 -5.74 6.91
C VAL A 48 -6.05 -7.16 6.58
N ILE A 49 -5.51 -8.15 7.30
CA ILE A 49 -5.82 -9.57 7.08
C ILE A 49 -7.24 -9.91 7.55
N ALA A 50 -7.73 -9.33 8.64
CA ALA A 50 -9.13 -9.51 9.05
C ALA A 50 -10.10 -9.10 7.94
N PHE A 51 -9.91 -7.92 7.32
CA PHE A 51 -10.74 -7.48 6.19
C PHE A 51 -10.58 -8.28 4.91
N GLN A 52 -9.48 -9.03 4.79
CA GLN A 52 -9.27 -9.95 3.67
C GLN A 52 -9.95 -11.29 3.93
N ASN A 53 -9.95 -11.78 5.17
CA ASN A 53 -10.57 -13.05 5.56
C ASN A 53 -12.10 -13.01 5.53
N ASP A 54 -12.71 -11.83 5.70
CA ASP A 54 -14.14 -11.62 5.47
C ASP A 54 -14.55 -11.73 3.98
N CYS A 55 -13.65 -12.14 3.10
CA CYS A 55 -13.85 -12.22 1.65
C CYS A 55 -13.34 -13.56 1.07
N ASP A 56 -14.22 -14.24 0.33
CA ASP A 56 -14.00 -15.58 -0.22
C ASP A 56 -13.29 -15.54 -1.59
N ILE A 57 -12.14 -14.86 -1.67
CA ILE A 57 -11.36 -14.72 -2.92
C ILE A 57 -9.96 -15.35 -2.76
N PRO A 58 -9.67 -16.45 -3.46
CA PRO A 58 -8.46 -17.25 -3.27
C PRO A 58 -7.19 -16.65 -3.90
N LEU A 59 -7.23 -15.40 -4.38
CA LEU A 59 -6.09 -14.78 -5.07
C LEU A 59 -4.93 -14.46 -4.11
N PHE A 60 -5.24 -14.21 -2.82
CA PHE A 60 -4.23 -13.90 -1.79
C PHE A 60 -4.51 -14.52 -0.40
N SER A 61 -5.66 -15.16 -0.19
CA SER A 61 -5.98 -16.04 0.96
C SER A 61 -5.44 -17.46 0.73
N PRO A 62 -5.01 -18.19 1.78
CA PRO A 62 -3.65 -18.70 1.84
C PRO A 62 -3.38 -19.93 0.96
N LYS A 63 -2.31 -19.84 0.17
CA LYS A 63 -1.45 -20.98 -0.19
C LYS A 63 0.05 -20.74 0.08
N ASN A 64 0.39 -19.79 0.95
CA ASN A 64 1.77 -19.60 1.43
C ASN A 64 1.86 -19.81 2.94
N GLN A 65 2.76 -20.71 3.36
CA GLN A 65 2.98 -21.09 4.75
C GLN A 65 3.60 -19.97 5.63
N LYS A 66 3.83 -18.77 5.08
CA LYS A 66 4.53 -17.64 5.72
C LYS A 66 3.71 -16.35 5.80
N GLY A 67 2.37 -16.43 5.75
CA GLY A 67 1.43 -15.30 5.90
C GLY A 67 0.80 -14.78 4.60
N ALA A 68 -0.32 -14.07 4.72
CA ALA A 68 -1.08 -13.52 3.59
C ALA A 68 -0.55 -12.13 3.16
N ARG A 69 -0.61 -11.84 1.86
CA ARG A 69 -0.24 -10.53 1.31
C ARG A 69 -1.40 -9.56 1.40
N SER A 70 -1.11 -8.28 1.55
CA SER A 70 -2.12 -7.24 1.66
C SER A 70 -2.74 -6.92 0.30
N LEU A 71 -4.07 -7.10 0.18
CA LEU A 71 -4.85 -6.63 -0.97
C LEU A 71 -5.06 -5.10 -0.92
N PRO A 72 -5.10 -4.40 -2.07
CA PRO A 72 -5.31 -2.95 -2.12
C PRO A 72 -6.57 -2.48 -1.36
N SER A 73 -7.69 -3.17 -1.54
CA SER A 73 -8.97 -2.84 -0.90
C SER A 73 -8.95 -3.07 0.61
N SER A 74 -8.26 -4.09 1.10
CA SER A 74 -8.04 -4.27 2.55
C SER A 74 -7.16 -3.17 3.15
N LEU A 75 -6.12 -2.73 2.42
CA LEU A 75 -5.26 -1.60 2.82
C LEU A 75 -6.06 -0.30 2.88
N ILE A 76 -6.89 -0.04 1.87
CA ILE A 76 -7.77 1.12 1.80
C ILE A 76 -8.76 1.13 2.96
N LYS A 77 -9.42 0.00 3.24
CA LYS A 77 -10.38 -0.11 4.35
C LYS A 77 -9.69 0.14 5.69
N THR A 78 -8.53 -0.46 5.90
CA THR A 78 -7.72 -0.23 7.12
C THR A 78 -7.27 1.23 7.23
N ALA A 79 -6.88 1.87 6.12
CA ALA A 79 -6.50 3.28 6.10
C ALA A 79 -7.66 4.19 6.53
N LYS A 80 -8.89 3.90 6.06
CA LYS A 80 -10.11 4.62 6.42
C LYS A 80 -10.40 4.55 7.92
N GLU A 81 -10.33 3.36 8.51
CA GLU A 81 -10.52 3.19 9.96
C GLU A 81 -9.44 3.88 10.80
N ASN A 82 -8.29 4.16 10.21
CA ASN A 82 -7.18 4.85 10.87
C ASN A 82 -7.11 6.36 10.59
N GLY A 83 -8.13 6.92 9.92
CA GLY A 83 -8.35 8.36 9.80
C GLY A 83 -8.08 8.98 8.42
N PHE A 84 -7.71 8.19 7.41
CA PHE A 84 -7.68 8.69 6.03
C PHE A 84 -9.10 8.81 5.48
N THR A 85 -9.40 9.91 4.79
CA THR A 85 -10.77 10.22 4.35
C THR A 85 -10.94 10.14 2.84
N ARG A 86 -9.85 10.21 2.08
CA ARG A 86 -9.91 10.14 0.61
C ARG A 86 -8.84 9.23 0.06
N TYR A 87 -9.20 8.46 -0.97
CA TYR A 87 -8.27 7.51 -1.55
C TYR A 87 -8.47 7.33 -3.05
N LYS A 88 -7.37 7.08 -3.73
CA LYS A 88 -7.34 6.79 -5.15
C LYS A 88 -6.48 5.56 -5.39
N LEU A 89 -7.10 4.48 -5.85
CA LEU A 89 -6.41 3.32 -6.38
C LEU A 89 -6.15 3.56 -7.86
N THR A 90 -4.88 3.49 -8.28
CA THR A 90 -4.52 3.51 -9.69
C THR A 90 -3.83 2.21 -10.04
N VAL A 91 -4.29 1.60 -11.12
CA VAL A 91 -3.74 0.37 -11.69
C VAL A 91 -3.32 0.68 -13.12
N THR A 92 -2.08 0.39 -13.49
CA THR A 92 -1.63 0.57 -14.88
C THR A 92 -2.29 -0.48 -15.77
N LYS A 93 -2.53 -0.11 -17.03
CA LYS A 93 -3.08 -1.03 -18.03
C LYS A 93 -2.31 -2.35 -18.11
N ALA A 94 -0.97 -2.29 -18.09
CA ALA A 94 -0.12 -3.47 -18.16
C ALA A 94 -0.35 -4.43 -16.97
N TYR A 95 -0.43 -3.91 -15.75
CA TYR A 95 -0.70 -4.74 -14.57
C TYR A 95 -2.12 -5.31 -14.61
N GLY A 96 -3.11 -4.50 -15.01
CA GLY A 96 -4.50 -4.95 -15.11
C GLY A 96 -4.71 -6.05 -16.15
N GLN A 97 -4.01 -5.98 -17.29
CA GLN A 97 -4.02 -7.03 -18.31
C GLN A 97 -3.34 -8.32 -17.85
N LYS A 98 -2.28 -8.23 -17.03
CA LYS A 98 -1.58 -9.38 -16.46
C LYS A 98 -2.38 -10.07 -15.34
N HIS A 99 -3.21 -9.31 -14.62
CA HIS A 99 -3.95 -9.78 -13.45
C HIS A 99 -5.47 -9.45 -13.50
N PRO A 100 -6.20 -9.86 -14.55
CA PRO A 100 -7.59 -9.42 -14.77
C PRO A 100 -8.56 -9.86 -13.67
N GLU A 101 -8.40 -11.06 -13.12
CA GLU A 101 -9.25 -11.57 -12.02
C GLU A 101 -9.05 -10.80 -10.73
N LEU A 102 -7.81 -10.41 -10.43
CA LEU A 102 -7.47 -9.58 -9.28
C LEU A 102 -8.12 -8.20 -9.41
N ILE A 103 -7.98 -7.56 -10.57
CA ILE A 103 -8.58 -6.24 -10.78
C ILE A 103 -10.10 -6.30 -10.73
N THR A 104 -10.72 -7.33 -11.32
CA THR A 104 -12.17 -7.54 -11.24
C THR A 104 -12.63 -7.70 -9.79
N SER A 105 -11.91 -8.50 -9.02
CA SER A 105 -12.18 -8.72 -7.59
C SER A 105 -12.04 -7.45 -6.77
N GLU A 106 -10.96 -6.70 -6.95
CA GLU A 106 -10.71 -5.44 -6.24
C GLU A 106 -11.74 -4.38 -6.59
N LYS A 107 -12.16 -4.28 -7.86
CA LYS A 107 -13.28 -3.44 -8.27
C LYS A 107 -14.57 -3.84 -7.56
N GLY A 108 -14.89 -5.13 -7.49
CA GLY A 108 -16.06 -5.62 -6.79
C GLY A 108 -16.06 -5.26 -5.29
N ARG A 109 -14.90 -5.40 -4.63
CA ARG A 109 -14.72 -5.07 -3.21
C ARG A 109 -14.83 -3.57 -2.96
N LEU A 110 -14.17 -2.77 -3.79
CA LEU A 110 -14.18 -1.32 -3.66
C LEU A 110 -15.52 -0.71 -4.08
N ASN A 111 -16.23 -1.24 -5.07
CA ASN A 111 -17.55 -0.72 -5.49
C ASN A 111 -18.60 -0.85 -4.39
N LYS A 112 -18.57 -1.94 -3.60
CA LYS A 112 -19.38 -2.06 -2.39
C LYS A 112 -19.06 -0.95 -1.38
N GLU A 113 -17.80 -0.52 -1.30
CA GLU A 113 -17.37 0.61 -0.47
C GLU A 113 -17.66 1.98 -1.11
N VAL A 114 -17.66 2.09 -2.45
CA VAL A 114 -17.94 3.32 -3.22
C VAL A 114 -19.41 3.71 -3.09
N GLU A 115 -20.33 2.74 -3.16
CA GLU A 115 -21.75 3.00 -2.92
C GLU A 115 -21.99 3.54 -1.50
N ILE A 116 -21.13 3.18 -0.55
CA ILE A 116 -21.18 3.64 0.85
C ILE A 116 -20.43 4.97 1.03
N THR A 117 -19.38 5.24 0.24
CA THR A 117 -18.55 6.45 0.32
C THR A 117 -18.09 6.92 -1.06
N LYS A 118 -18.48 8.13 -1.51
CA LYS A 118 -18.07 8.77 -2.78
C LYS A 118 -16.56 9.11 -2.87
N GLU A 119 -15.73 8.45 -2.08
CA GLU A 119 -14.37 8.85 -1.72
C GLU A 119 -13.29 7.97 -2.36
N VAL A 120 -13.72 6.96 -3.13
CA VAL A 120 -12.87 5.98 -3.82
C VAL A 120 -12.84 6.29 -5.30
N GLU A 121 -11.65 6.47 -5.86
CA GLU A 121 -11.48 6.51 -7.31
C GLU A 121 -10.60 5.32 -7.75
N ILE A 122 -11.09 4.52 -8.69
CA ILE A 122 -10.28 3.52 -9.42
C ILE A 122 -10.00 4.08 -10.80
N THR A 123 -8.73 4.32 -11.11
CA THR A 123 -8.31 4.72 -12.46
C THR A 123 -7.46 3.61 -13.06
N GLU A 124 -7.87 3.14 -14.24
CA GLU A 124 -6.98 2.42 -15.14
C GLU A 124 -6.28 3.43 -16.02
N ASP A 125 -4.98 3.57 -15.86
CA ASP A 125 -4.19 4.53 -16.63
C ASP A 125 -3.39 3.84 -17.73
N SER A 126 -3.06 4.58 -18.79
CA SER A 126 -2.07 4.13 -19.78
C SER A 126 -0.69 3.96 -19.13
N GLU A 127 0.35 3.60 -19.88
CA GLU A 127 1.71 3.27 -19.39
C GLU A 127 2.39 4.42 -18.61
N LYS A 128 1.84 4.81 -17.46
CA LYS A 128 2.36 5.86 -16.61
C LYS A 128 3.46 5.32 -15.75
N THR A 129 4.59 6.04 -15.73
CA THR A 129 5.68 5.77 -14.80
C THR A 129 5.28 6.13 -13.37
N LEU A 130 5.98 5.60 -12.38
CA LEU A 130 5.75 5.94 -10.97
C LEU A 130 5.82 7.46 -10.75
N ASP A 131 6.80 8.14 -11.33
CA ASP A 131 6.95 9.60 -11.23
C ASP A 131 5.75 10.37 -11.79
N GLN A 132 5.12 9.86 -12.85
CA GLN A 132 3.92 10.46 -13.42
C GLN A 132 2.68 10.28 -12.51
N LEU A 133 2.69 9.31 -11.60
CA LEU A 133 1.65 9.05 -10.62
C LEU A 133 1.89 9.81 -9.29
N LEU A 134 3.14 10.15 -8.97
CA LEU A 134 3.57 10.92 -7.80
C LEU A 134 3.53 12.45 -8.00
N LYS A 135 2.57 12.96 -8.78
CA LYS A 135 2.48 14.40 -9.12
C LYS A 135 1.89 15.30 -8.03
N LYS A 136 1.14 14.74 -7.08
CA LYS A 136 0.44 15.52 -6.05
C LYS A 136 1.07 15.28 -4.70
N ASP A 137 0.97 16.26 -3.80
CA ASP A 137 1.34 16.05 -2.41
C ASP A 137 0.40 15.03 -1.76
N GLY A 138 0.92 14.21 -0.86
CA GLY A 138 0.14 13.21 -0.15
C GLY A 138 0.92 11.96 0.23
N TYR A 139 0.18 10.97 0.70
CA TYR A 139 0.70 9.68 1.17
C TYR A 139 0.36 8.59 0.16
N TYR A 140 1.29 7.67 -0.06
CA TYR A 140 1.21 6.70 -1.13
C TYR A 140 1.63 5.32 -0.64
N LEU A 141 0.81 4.31 -0.89
CA LEU A 141 1.24 2.91 -0.87
C LEU A 141 1.55 2.49 -2.29
N VAL A 142 2.74 1.95 -2.51
CA VAL A 142 3.22 1.56 -3.84
C VAL A 142 3.54 0.08 -3.83
N LEU A 143 2.97 -0.66 -4.78
CA LEU A 143 3.27 -2.06 -4.99
C LEU A 143 4.50 -2.18 -5.88
N VAL A 144 5.48 -2.93 -5.40
CA VAL A 144 6.79 -3.11 -6.03
C VAL A 144 7.17 -4.59 -6.10
N ASN A 145 8.28 -4.88 -6.78
CA ASN A 145 8.88 -6.20 -6.90
C ASN A 145 7.89 -7.23 -7.44
N ASP A 146 7.39 -7.00 -8.66
CA ASP A 146 6.44 -7.86 -9.37
C ASP A 146 5.14 -8.17 -8.60
N GLY A 147 4.65 -7.21 -7.83
CA GLY A 147 3.39 -7.35 -7.12
C GLY A 147 3.52 -8.05 -5.76
N ASN A 148 4.73 -8.20 -5.24
CA ASN A 148 4.99 -9.02 -4.05
C ASN A 148 5.23 -8.18 -2.79
N HIS A 149 5.46 -6.87 -2.91
CA HIS A 149 5.92 -6.05 -1.80
C HIS A 149 5.29 -4.65 -1.80
N TRP A 150 4.90 -4.17 -0.62
CA TRP A 150 4.35 -2.83 -0.43
C TRP A 150 5.37 -1.93 0.27
N ILE A 151 5.54 -0.73 -0.28
CA ILE A 151 6.31 0.35 0.33
C ILE A 151 5.42 1.57 0.59
N ALA A 152 5.85 2.41 1.51
CA ALA A 152 5.24 3.70 1.79
C ALA A 152 6.05 4.82 1.15
N MET A 153 5.36 5.77 0.53
CA MET A 153 5.96 6.98 -0.01
C MET A 153 5.17 8.21 0.42
N GLY A 154 5.85 9.34 0.55
CA GLY A 154 5.23 10.64 0.83
C GLY A 154 5.76 11.70 -0.11
N LYS A 155 4.88 12.51 -0.68
CA LYS A 155 5.25 13.63 -1.56
C LYS A 155 4.89 14.95 -0.88
N ARG A 156 5.86 15.87 -0.82
CA ARG A 156 5.67 17.24 -0.32
C ARG A 156 6.50 18.23 -1.12
N GLY A 157 5.86 19.05 -1.95
CA GLY A 157 6.57 19.88 -2.92
C GLY A 157 7.47 18.99 -3.79
N GLU A 158 8.71 19.39 -4.09
CA GLU A 158 9.63 18.58 -4.89
C GLU A 158 10.22 17.35 -4.15
N SER A 159 9.99 17.23 -2.84
CA SER A 159 10.58 16.15 -2.05
C SER A 159 9.71 14.88 -2.05
N VAL A 160 10.35 13.75 -2.34
CA VAL A 160 9.79 12.41 -2.17
C VAL A 160 10.49 11.72 -0.99
N TYR A 161 9.70 11.18 -0.07
CA TYR A 161 10.16 10.37 1.05
C TYR A 161 9.73 8.92 0.82
N LEU A 162 10.58 7.97 1.18
CA LEU A 162 10.30 6.54 1.02
C LEU A 162 10.54 5.80 2.34
N TYR A 163 9.71 4.80 2.58
CA TYR A 163 9.86 3.84 3.65
C TYR A 163 9.60 2.43 3.12
N ASP A 164 10.62 1.57 3.21
CA ASP A 164 10.54 0.16 2.85
C ASP A 164 10.57 -0.71 4.13
N PRO A 165 9.46 -1.38 4.49
CA PRO A 165 9.40 -2.29 5.62
C PRO A 165 10.36 -3.48 5.54
N GLY A 166 10.66 -3.97 4.33
CA GLY A 166 11.54 -5.10 4.09
C GLY A 166 13.03 -4.74 4.16
N GLY A 167 13.36 -3.45 4.16
CA GLY A 167 14.73 -2.95 4.23
C GLY A 167 15.58 -3.32 3.00
N ALA A 168 14.96 -3.63 1.87
CA ALA A 168 15.61 -4.08 0.65
C ALA A 168 15.30 -3.10 -0.48
N GLY A 169 15.89 -1.91 -0.40
CA GLY A 169 16.06 -1.09 -1.59
C GLY A 169 17.36 -1.49 -2.26
N ASP A 170 17.30 -2.14 -3.43
CA ASP A 170 18.44 -2.16 -4.33
C ASP A 170 18.81 -0.70 -4.60
N VAL A 171 20.05 -0.29 -4.40
CA VAL A 171 20.48 1.06 -4.74
C VAL A 171 21.05 1.09 -6.15
N ASP A 172 20.71 2.11 -6.93
CA ASP A 172 21.35 2.36 -8.21
C ASP A 172 22.85 2.68 -8.02
N GLU A 173 23.59 2.79 -9.12
CA GLU A 173 25.02 3.12 -9.09
C GLU A 173 25.33 4.46 -8.39
N ALA A 174 24.32 5.32 -8.21
CA ALA A 174 24.41 6.59 -7.50
C ALA A 174 23.96 6.52 -6.02
N GLY A 175 23.69 5.31 -5.51
CA GLY A 175 23.29 5.08 -4.12
C GLY A 175 21.81 5.40 -3.83
N LYS A 176 20.97 5.58 -4.86
CA LYS A 176 19.53 5.88 -4.68
C LYS A 176 18.70 4.61 -4.72
N PRO A 177 17.66 4.48 -3.87
CA PRO A 177 16.76 3.32 -3.93
C PRO A 177 16.12 3.17 -5.32
N THR A 178 16.29 2.00 -5.92
CA THR A 178 15.68 1.58 -7.16
C THR A 178 14.30 1.02 -6.84
N ILE A 179 13.25 1.67 -7.36
CA ILE A 179 11.87 1.24 -7.12
C ILE A 179 11.38 0.47 -8.35
N ASN A 180 11.34 -0.86 -8.25
CA ASN A 180 10.74 -1.70 -9.29
C ASN A 180 9.20 -1.66 -9.18
N PHE A 181 8.61 -0.57 -9.67
CA PHE A 181 7.17 -0.32 -9.61
C PHE A 181 6.37 -1.38 -10.37
N SER A 182 5.42 -2.02 -9.68
CA SER A 182 4.62 -3.10 -10.26
C SER A 182 3.36 -2.62 -10.98
N GLY A 183 3.05 -1.33 -10.97
CA GLY A 183 1.85 -0.81 -11.65
C GLY A 183 0.61 -0.65 -10.77
N VAL A 184 0.73 -0.77 -9.44
CA VAL A 184 -0.37 -0.50 -8.50
C VAL A 184 0.06 0.52 -7.46
N ILE A 185 -0.72 1.59 -7.33
CA ILE A 185 -0.48 2.66 -6.35
C ILE A 185 -1.79 3.08 -5.69
N ILE A 186 -1.76 3.30 -4.38
CA ILE A 186 -2.87 3.86 -3.61
C ILE A 186 -2.41 5.21 -3.09
N ARG A 187 -3.09 6.29 -3.47
CA ARG A 187 -2.92 7.59 -2.84
C ARG A 187 -3.92 7.73 -1.71
N LEU A 188 -3.46 8.16 -0.53
CA LEU A 188 -4.23 8.39 0.68
C LEU A 188 -4.14 9.88 1.06
N ASN A 189 -5.27 10.49 1.42
CA ASN A 189 -5.35 11.87 1.94
C ASN A 189 -6.33 11.97 3.11
#